data_AF-A0A2C9M101-F1
#
_entry.id   AF-A0A2C9M101-F1
#
_cell.length_a   1.000
_cell.length_b   1.000
_cell.length_c   1.000
_cell.angle_alpha   90.00
_cell.angle_beta   90.00
_cell.angle_gamma   90.00
#
_symmetry.space_group_name_H-M   'P 1'
#
loop_
_entity.id
_entity.type
_entity.pdbx_description
1 polymer ?
#
loop_
_entity_poly.entity_id
_entity_poly.type
_entity_poly.pdbx_seq_one_letter_code
_entity_poly.pdbx_strand_id
1 'polypeptide(L)'
;MEREKAERHYLRYYMDKLEKPDFYHTLVKKHGPPVKLVDIDLSAGYQEWATLKFICDGAVKFTRRIHLVDPVSRLRNLIAAQLALPKRCFVLYHHACGPSHPESERELTELRCESLPMSRFDFAEGDEIHIDVRG
;
A
#
# COMPACT_ATOMS: atom_id res chain seq x y z
N MET A 1 13.05 -11.38 27.04
CA MET A 1 11.94 -11.46 26.05
C MET A 1 10.59 -11.08 26.67
N GLU A 2 10.22 -11.56 27.86
CA GLU A 2 8.95 -11.17 28.51
C GLU A 2 8.98 -9.84 29.25
N ARG A 3 10.08 -9.55 29.97
CA ARG A 3 10.26 -8.29 30.70
C ARG A 3 10.14 -7.06 29.79
N GLU A 4 10.71 -7.12 28.61
CA GLU A 4 10.66 -6.02 27.64
C GLU A 4 9.25 -5.82 27.06
N LYS A 5 8.50 -6.92 26.84
CA LYS A 5 7.08 -6.85 26.46
C LYS A 5 6.24 -6.23 27.57
N ALA A 6 6.49 -6.60 28.83
CA ALA A 6 5.82 -6.01 29.99
C ALA A 6 6.13 -4.51 30.14
N GLU A 7 7.39 -4.10 29.93
CA GLU A 7 7.80 -2.69 29.94
C GLU A 7 7.10 -1.88 28.83
N ARG A 8 6.98 -2.42 27.62
CA ARG A 8 6.23 -1.76 26.52
C ARG A 8 4.73 -1.72 26.77
N HIS A 9 4.15 -2.77 27.36
CA HIS A 9 2.74 -2.80 27.72
C HIS A 9 2.42 -1.75 28.81
N TYR A 10 3.30 -1.61 29.80
CA TYR A 10 3.23 -0.57 30.82
C TYR A 10 3.23 0.84 30.20
N LEU A 11 4.14 1.12 29.27
CA LEU A 11 4.15 2.40 28.54
C LEU A 11 2.85 2.64 27.77
N ARG A 12 2.28 1.63 27.11
CA ARG A 12 1.04 1.79 26.36
C ARG A 12 -0.17 2.07 27.26
N TYR A 13 -0.23 1.45 28.44
CA TYR A 13 -1.31 1.63 29.40
C TYR A 13 -1.35 3.04 30.03
N TYR A 14 -0.18 3.64 30.31
CA TYR A 14 -0.09 4.96 30.93
C TYR A 14 0.03 6.12 29.92
N MET A 15 0.08 5.84 28.61
CA MET A 15 0.25 6.87 27.58
C MET A 15 -0.88 7.91 27.60
N ASP A 16 -2.13 7.46 27.71
CA ASP A 16 -3.32 8.31 27.61
C ASP A 16 -3.87 8.76 28.97
N LYS A 17 -3.19 8.40 30.07
CA LYS A 17 -3.55 8.85 31.42
C LYS A 17 -2.98 10.22 31.73
N LEU A 18 -3.77 11.02 32.46
CA LEU A 18 -3.41 12.34 32.98
C LEU A 18 -2.22 12.25 33.93
N GLU A 19 -2.25 11.31 34.87
CA GLU A 19 -1.13 11.05 35.77
C GLU A 19 -0.27 9.89 35.26
N LYS A 20 1.01 10.18 35.02
CA LYS A 20 2.01 9.23 34.58
C LYS A 20 2.98 8.97 35.73
N PRO A 21 3.15 7.72 36.20
CA PRO A 21 4.10 7.40 37.27
C PRO A 21 5.54 7.68 36.85
N ASP A 22 6.45 8.00 37.78
CA ASP A 22 7.86 8.31 37.47
C ASP A 22 8.57 7.23 36.65
N PHE A 23 8.19 5.97 36.87
CA PHE A 23 8.72 4.82 36.15
C PHE A 23 8.41 4.88 34.64
N TYR A 24 7.31 5.53 34.25
CA TYR A 24 6.95 5.78 32.86
C TYR A 24 8.01 6.62 32.14
N HIS A 25 8.43 7.75 32.72
CA HIS A 25 9.44 8.63 32.12
C HIS A 25 10.79 7.94 31.96
N THR A 26 11.13 7.06 32.90
CA THR A 26 12.34 6.23 32.85
C THR A 26 12.29 5.24 31.68
N LEU A 27 11.15 4.59 31.47
CA LEU A 27 10.95 3.65 30.36
C LEU A 27 10.89 4.36 29.00
N VAL A 28 10.30 5.55 28.91
CA VAL A 28 10.33 6.38 27.68
C VAL A 28 11.75 6.74 27.29
N LYS A 29 12.59 7.12 28.26
CA LYS A 29 14.00 7.42 27.99
C LYS A 29 14.79 6.20 27.50
N LYS A 30 14.39 5.00 27.93
CA LYS A 30 15.03 3.72 27.57
C LYS A 30 14.56 3.16 26.22
N HIS A 31 13.26 3.24 25.93
CA HIS A 31 12.61 2.57 24.79
C HIS A 31 12.10 3.52 23.70
N GLY A 32 12.16 4.83 23.94
CA GLY A 32 11.50 5.85 23.14
C GLY A 32 10.03 6.06 23.54
N PRO A 33 9.40 7.13 23.05
CA PRO A 33 7.99 7.40 23.31
C PRO A 33 7.12 6.32 22.62
N PRO A 34 6.06 5.83 23.28
CA PRO A 34 5.11 4.93 22.64
C PRO A 34 4.43 5.61 21.44
N VAL A 35 4.22 4.85 20.37
CA VAL A 35 3.50 5.32 19.16
C VAL A 35 2.08 5.68 19.57
N LYS A 36 1.66 6.91 19.29
CA LYS A 36 0.30 7.37 19.57
C LYS A 36 -0.70 6.52 18.79
N LEU A 37 -1.77 6.12 19.48
CA LEU A 37 -2.91 5.52 18.80
C LEU A 37 -3.55 6.62 17.96
N VAL A 38 -3.58 6.42 16.65
CA VAL A 38 -4.31 7.28 15.72
C VAL A 38 -5.72 6.69 15.56
N ASP A 39 -6.74 7.54 15.63
CA ASP A 39 -8.09 7.13 15.26
C ASP A 39 -8.11 6.87 13.76
N ILE A 40 -8.09 5.59 13.39
CA ILE A 40 -8.27 5.18 12.00
C ILE A 40 -9.76 5.11 11.76
N ASP A 41 -10.27 6.01 10.92
CA ASP A 41 -11.65 5.95 10.47
C ASP A 41 -11.85 4.76 9.51
N LEU A 42 -12.39 3.67 10.04
CA LEU A 42 -12.74 2.48 9.27
C LEU A 42 -14.09 2.63 8.55
N SER A 43 -14.82 3.74 8.72
CA SER A 43 -16.14 3.97 8.13
C SER A 43 -16.10 4.39 6.66
N ALA A 44 -14.94 4.82 6.17
CA ALA A 44 -14.72 5.16 4.76
C ALA A 44 -14.96 3.99 3.79
N GLY A 45 -15.05 2.76 4.33
CA GLY A 45 -15.29 1.55 3.57
C GLY A 45 -14.07 1.12 2.77
N TYR A 46 -14.19 -0.04 2.13
CA TYR A 46 -13.15 -0.57 1.26
C TYR A 46 -13.24 0.10 -0.12
N GLN A 47 -12.11 0.56 -0.66
CA GLN A 47 -12.06 1.10 -2.01
C GLN A 47 -12.26 -0.05 -3.02
N GLU A 48 -13.46 -0.14 -3.58
CA GLU A 48 -13.78 -1.18 -4.57
C GLU A 48 -13.26 -0.86 -5.97
N TRP A 49 -13.05 0.42 -6.28
CA TRP A 49 -12.66 0.88 -7.61
C TRP A 49 -11.52 1.88 -7.54
N ALA A 50 -10.63 1.85 -8.53
CA ALA A 50 -9.62 2.88 -8.73
C ALA A 50 -9.46 3.21 -10.22
N THR A 51 -9.20 4.47 -10.55
CA THR A 51 -8.80 4.89 -11.90
C THR A 51 -7.28 4.92 -11.99
N LEU A 52 -6.72 4.01 -12.78
CA LEU A 52 -5.27 3.87 -12.97
C LEU A 52 -4.81 4.36 -14.34
N LYS A 53 -3.58 4.87 -14.40
CA LYS A 53 -2.89 5.21 -15.66
C LYS A 53 -1.97 4.06 -16.05
N PHE A 54 -2.01 3.66 -17.32
CA PHE A 54 -1.18 2.58 -17.85
C PHE A 54 -0.09 3.18 -18.74
N ILE A 55 1.16 3.02 -18.31
CA ILE A 55 2.34 3.60 -18.93
C ILE A 55 3.12 2.48 -19.62
N CYS A 56 3.51 2.70 -20.87
CA CYS A 56 4.37 1.80 -21.62
C CYS A 56 5.32 2.68 -22.45
N ASP A 57 6.61 2.33 -22.48
CA ASP A 57 7.67 3.13 -23.13
C ASP A 57 7.71 4.60 -22.64
N GLY A 58 7.45 4.83 -21.36
CA GLY A 58 7.45 6.17 -20.75
C GLY A 58 6.26 7.06 -21.12
N ALA A 59 5.31 6.55 -21.92
CA ALA A 59 4.10 7.29 -22.31
C ALA A 59 2.84 6.64 -21.74
N VAL A 60 1.89 7.47 -21.28
CA VAL A 60 0.56 7.00 -20.90
C VAL A 60 -0.16 6.49 -22.15
N LYS A 61 -0.46 5.19 -22.20
CA LYS A 61 -1.19 4.58 -23.31
C LYS A 61 -2.70 4.71 -23.13
N PHE A 62 -3.17 4.51 -21.91
CA PHE A 62 -4.59 4.65 -21.57
C PHE A 62 -4.78 4.83 -20.06
N THR A 63 -5.96 5.30 -19.68
CA THR A 63 -6.43 5.40 -18.30
C THR A 63 -7.70 4.58 -18.16
N ARG A 64 -7.83 3.80 -17.10
CA ARG A 64 -8.99 2.94 -16.92
C ARG A 64 -9.37 2.75 -15.46
N ARG A 65 -10.68 2.78 -15.22
CA ARG A 65 -11.26 2.40 -13.94
C ARG A 65 -11.30 0.87 -13.82
N ILE A 66 -10.74 0.35 -12.75
CA ILE A 66 -10.60 -1.08 -12.47
C ILE A 66 -11.26 -1.42 -11.12
N HIS A 67 -11.77 -2.64 -11.01
CA HIS A 67 -12.36 -3.16 -9.79
C HIS A 67 -11.27 -3.85 -8.96
N LEU A 68 -11.01 -3.38 -7.74
CA LEU A 68 -9.87 -3.82 -6.94
C LEU A 68 -10.04 -5.22 -6.34
N VAL A 69 -11.28 -5.72 -6.27
CA VAL A 69 -11.54 -7.12 -5.85
C VAL A 69 -11.17 -8.12 -6.94
N ASP A 70 -11.07 -7.67 -8.20
CA ASP A 70 -10.68 -8.57 -9.29
C ASP A 70 -9.21 -9.01 -9.16
N PRO A 71 -8.87 -10.21 -9.63
CA PRO A 71 -7.49 -10.69 -9.62
C PRO A 71 -6.61 -9.93 -10.62
N VAL A 72 -5.31 -9.82 -10.33
CA VAL A 72 -4.31 -9.19 -11.20
C VAL A 72 -4.25 -9.84 -12.59
N SER A 73 -4.59 -11.12 -12.73
CA SER A 73 -4.75 -11.79 -14.04
C SER A 73 -5.75 -11.07 -14.95
N ARG A 74 -6.82 -10.47 -14.40
CA ARG A 74 -7.80 -9.70 -15.17
C ARG A 74 -7.18 -8.40 -15.70
N LEU A 75 -6.35 -7.74 -14.89
CA LEU A 75 -5.56 -6.57 -15.31
C LEU A 75 -4.61 -6.95 -16.46
N ARG A 76 -3.92 -8.08 -16.33
CA ARG A 76 -3.00 -8.58 -17.36
C ARG A 76 -3.72 -8.90 -18.67
N ASN A 77 -4.91 -9.50 -18.59
CA ASN A 77 -5.76 -9.77 -19.75
C ASN A 77 -6.19 -8.48 -20.46
N LEU A 78 -6.58 -7.48 -19.68
CA LEU A 78 -6.98 -6.16 -20.17
C LEU A 78 -5.82 -5.49 -20.91
N ILE A 79 -4.62 -5.48 -20.33
CA ILE A 79 -3.43 -4.88 -20.94
C ILE A 79 -3.05 -5.61 -22.22
N ALA A 80 -3.02 -6.95 -22.19
CA ALA A 80 -2.72 -7.77 -23.35
C ALA A 80 -3.68 -7.50 -24.52
N ALA A 81 -4.97 -7.36 -24.24
CA ALA A 81 -5.97 -7.02 -25.25
C ALA A 81 -5.82 -5.57 -25.76
N GLN A 82 -5.61 -4.61 -24.86
CA GLN A 82 -5.56 -3.18 -25.19
C GLN A 82 -4.30 -2.80 -25.98
N LEU A 83 -3.16 -3.44 -25.69
CA LEU A 83 -1.87 -3.17 -26.33
C LEU A 83 -1.51 -4.20 -27.41
N ALA A 84 -2.38 -5.18 -27.66
CA ALA A 84 -2.12 -6.30 -28.58
C ALA A 84 -0.80 -7.05 -28.25
N LEU A 85 -0.48 -7.18 -26.97
CA LEU A 85 0.74 -7.83 -26.48
C LEU A 85 0.44 -9.23 -25.93
N PRO A 86 1.26 -10.25 -26.22
CA PRO A 86 1.16 -11.53 -25.53
C PRO A 86 1.44 -11.35 -24.03
N LYS A 87 0.65 -12.01 -23.17
CA LYS A 87 0.75 -11.88 -21.71
C LYS A 87 2.16 -12.15 -21.16
N ARG A 88 2.94 -13.01 -21.83
CA ARG A 88 4.29 -13.41 -21.39
C ARG A 88 5.38 -12.41 -21.79
N CYS A 89 5.07 -11.47 -22.67
CA CYS A 89 6.04 -10.53 -23.24
C CYS A 89 6.10 -9.20 -22.49
N PHE A 90 5.54 -9.11 -21.28
CA PHE A 90 5.64 -7.91 -20.48
C PHE A 90 5.64 -8.20 -18.99
N VAL A 91 6.17 -7.28 -18.20
CA VAL A 91 6.12 -7.27 -16.75
C VAL A 91 5.38 -6.02 -16.29
N LEU A 92 4.64 -6.16 -15.20
CA LEU A 92 3.84 -5.08 -14.65
C LEU A 92 4.48 -4.58 -13.36
N TYR A 93 4.56 -3.26 -13.24
CA TYR A 93 5.00 -2.59 -12.04
C TYR A 93 3.94 -1.59 -11.60
N HIS A 94 3.62 -1.58 -10.31
CA HIS A 94 2.76 -0.57 -9.71
C HIS A 94 3.62 0.54 -9.12
N HIS A 95 3.22 1.77 -9.40
CA HIS A 95 3.81 2.98 -8.83
C HIS A 95 2.71 3.68 -8.02
N ALA A 96 2.87 3.68 -6.71
CA ALA A 96 1.96 4.28 -5.73
C ALA A 96 2.09 5.82 -5.70
N CYS A 97 1.82 6.48 -6.82
CA CYS A 97 1.99 7.93 -6.99
C CYS A 97 0.70 8.75 -6.88
N GLY A 98 -0.43 8.11 -6.61
CA GLY A 98 -1.71 8.75 -6.35
C GLY A 98 -1.67 9.73 -5.16
N PRO A 99 -2.67 10.61 -5.04
CA PRO A 99 -2.70 11.65 -4.01
C PRO A 99 -2.87 11.10 -2.59
N SER A 100 -3.27 9.84 -2.44
CA SER A 100 -3.40 9.16 -1.15
C SER A 100 -2.07 8.66 -0.59
N HIS A 101 -1.03 8.53 -1.42
CA HIS A 101 0.25 7.97 -1.01
C HIS A 101 1.23 9.09 -0.62
N PRO A 102 1.84 9.02 0.58
CA PRO A 102 2.88 9.96 0.96
C PRO A 102 4.11 9.79 0.06
N GLU A 103 4.85 10.87 -0.18
CA GLU A 103 6.02 10.83 -1.08
C GLU A 103 7.07 9.80 -0.68
N SER A 104 7.19 9.52 0.63
CA SER A 104 8.11 8.52 1.17
C SER A 104 7.77 7.07 0.80
N GLU A 105 6.54 6.79 0.35
CA GLU A 105 6.04 5.45 0.02
C GLU A 105 5.93 5.23 -1.51
N ARG A 106 6.38 6.20 -2.32
CA ARG A 106 6.38 6.12 -3.78
C ARG A 106 7.48 5.18 -4.30
N GLU A 107 7.26 3.89 -4.15
CA GLU A 107 8.12 2.84 -4.71
C GLU A 107 7.48 2.21 -5.94
N LEU A 108 8.32 1.74 -6.86
CA LEU A 108 7.91 0.95 -8.01
C LEU A 108 7.99 -0.54 -7.66
N THR A 109 6.84 -1.20 -7.53
CA THR A 109 6.75 -2.60 -7.09
C THR A 109 6.29 -3.53 -8.22
N GLU A 110 7.01 -4.64 -8.45
CA GLU A 110 6.63 -5.63 -9.46
C GLU A 110 5.41 -6.47 -9.05
N LEU A 111 4.42 -6.57 -9.93
CA LEU A 111 3.21 -7.37 -9.72
C LEU A 111 3.43 -8.83 -10.16
N ARG A 112 3.90 -9.68 -9.24
CA ARG A 112 4.27 -11.07 -9.52
C ARG A 112 3.13 -12.09 -9.37
N CYS A 113 2.10 -11.79 -8.58
CA CYS A 113 1.08 -12.77 -8.19
C CYS A 113 -0.27 -12.52 -8.88
N GLU A 114 -0.49 -13.18 -10.03
CA GLU A 114 -1.67 -12.94 -10.88
C GLU A 114 -3.00 -13.45 -10.30
N SER A 115 -2.95 -14.40 -9.36
CA SER A 115 -4.13 -14.96 -8.71
C SER A 115 -4.66 -14.10 -7.57
N LEU A 116 -3.85 -13.18 -7.03
CA LEU A 116 -4.26 -12.33 -5.93
C LEU A 116 -5.16 -11.17 -6.43
N PRO A 117 -6.14 -10.75 -5.61
CA PRO A 117 -6.94 -9.58 -5.89
C PRO A 117 -6.06 -8.32 -5.89
N MET A 118 -6.40 -7.37 -6.76
CA MET A 118 -5.66 -6.12 -6.93
C MET A 118 -5.61 -5.27 -5.64
N SER A 119 -6.57 -5.41 -4.75
CA SER A 119 -6.58 -4.71 -3.46
C SER A 119 -5.55 -5.19 -2.45
N ARG A 120 -4.75 -6.20 -2.78
CA ARG A 120 -3.59 -6.61 -1.97
C ARG A 120 -2.35 -5.77 -2.24
N PHE A 121 -2.41 -4.90 -3.25
CA PHE A 121 -1.29 -4.12 -3.75
C PHE A 121 -1.48 -2.62 -3.53
N ASP A 122 -2.37 -2.24 -2.60
CA ASP A 122 -2.61 -0.84 -2.20
C ASP A 122 -2.85 0.13 -3.37
N PHE A 123 -3.53 -0.36 -4.42
CA PHE A 123 -3.92 0.49 -5.55
C PHE A 123 -4.89 1.57 -5.09
N ALA A 124 -4.59 2.79 -5.47
CA ALA A 124 -5.43 3.96 -5.18
C ALA A 124 -5.74 4.75 -6.45
N GLU A 125 -6.64 5.73 -6.31
CA GLU A 125 -6.97 6.63 -7.41
C GLU A 125 -5.73 7.38 -7.89
N GLY A 126 -5.53 7.44 -9.22
CA GLY A 126 -4.42 8.17 -9.82
C GLY A 126 -3.07 7.45 -9.85
N ASP A 127 -2.98 6.24 -9.28
CA ASP A 127 -1.79 5.40 -9.37
C ASP A 127 -1.47 4.99 -10.81
N GLU A 128 -0.22 4.57 -11.01
CA GLU A 128 0.32 4.19 -12.30
C GLU A 128 0.68 2.71 -12.35
N ILE A 129 0.38 2.08 -13.48
CA ILE A 129 0.85 0.75 -13.85
C ILE A 129 1.84 0.91 -15.00
N HIS A 130 3.10 0.62 -14.74
CA HIS A 130 4.17 0.63 -15.72
C HIS A 130 4.30 -0.75 -16.35
N ILE A 131 4.31 -0.79 -17.67
CA ILE A 131 4.34 -1.99 -18.49
C ILE A 131 5.69 -2.03 -19.19
N ASP A 132 6.52 -2.98 -18.78
CA ASP A 132 7.84 -3.23 -19.35
C ASP A 132 7.76 -4.38 -20.34
N VAL A 133 7.93 -4.11 -21.63
CA VAL A 133 7.82 -5.13 -22.68
C VAL A 133 9.16 -5.85 -22.83
N ARG A 134 9.17 -7.17 -22.59
CA ARG A 134 10.33 -8.03 -22.79
C ARG A 134 10.25 -8.67 -24.18
N GLY A 135 11.20 -8.29 -25.03
CA GLY A 135 11.41 -8.87 -26.37
C GLY A 135 11.97 -10.29 -26.33
#